data_AF-A0A0J7I0G3-F1
#
_entry.id   AF-A0A0J7I0G3-F1
#
_cell.length_a   1.000
_cell.length_b   1.000
_cell.length_c   1.000
_cell.angle_alpha   90.00
_cell.angle_beta   90.00
_cell.angle_gamma   90.00
#
_symmetry.space_group_name_H-M   'P 1'
#
loop_
_entity.id
_entity.type
_entity.pdbx_description
1 polymer ?
#
loop_
_entity_poly.entity_id
_entity_poly.type
_entity_poly.pdbx_seq_one_letter_code
_entity_poly.pdbx_strand_id
1 'polypeptide(L)'
;MPIIRRFEQNKQSLEEFYKELIPKSDAQIGDAGTLMLKVLKSINKMFKKTVLYGLTSHASLLIFNNDFEDSDYYIVINAFKSGYYDEYRIEYVIPENDRPWEGATINGSSTALEEFEKMVIISMYNSRGWKDNSELEKLYHG
;
A
#
# COMPACT_ATOMS: atom_id res chain seq x y z
N MET A 1 9.31 -10.22 -1.51
CA MET A 1 8.36 -11.16 -2.15
C MET A 1 7.28 -10.34 -2.83
N PRO A 2 6.60 -10.84 -3.87
CA PRO A 2 5.44 -10.14 -4.40
C PRO A 2 4.32 -10.05 -3.35
N ILE A 3 3.67 -8.89 -3.24
CA ILE A 3 2.37 -8.77 -2.57
C ILE A 3 1.41 -9.74 -3.26
N ILE A 4 0.77 -10.60 -2.48
CA ILE A 4 -0.16 -11.62 -2.96
C ILE A 4 -1.51 -10.97 -3.17
N ARG A 5 -2.15 -11.23 -4.32
CA ARG A 5 -3.50 -10.76 -4.60
C ARG A 5 -4.48 -11.48 -3.66
N ARG A 6 -5.36 -10.72 -3.03
CA ARG A 6 -6.44 -11.26 -2.20
C ARG A 6 -7.37 -12.20 -2.97
N PHE A 7 -7.88 -13.23 -2.28
CA PHE A 7 -8.65 -14.30 -2.93
C PHE A 7 -9.91 -13.79 -3.66
N GLU A 8 -10.51 -12.69 -3.21
CA GLU A 8 -11.69 -12.07 -3.84
C GLU A 8 -11.40 -11.50 -5.22
N GLN A 9 -10.13 -11.17 -5.51
CA GLN A 9 -9.70 -10.54 -6.76
C GLN A 9 -8.63 -11.34 -7.49
N ASN A 10 -8.75 -12.67 -7.45
CA ASN A 10 -7.79 -13.63 -8.00
C ASN A 10 -7.73 -13.75 -9.54
N LYS A 11 -8.55 -12.99 -10.28
CA LYS A 11 -8.60 -13.06 -11.76
C LYS A 11 -7.39 -12.46 -12.46
N GLN A 12 -6.68 -11.55 -11.80
CA GLN A 12 -5.47 -10.91 -12.31
C GLN A 12 -4.56 -10.48 -11.17
N SER A 13 -3.26 -10.40 -11.44
CA SER A 13 -2.26 -9.89 -10.50
C SER A 13 -2.42 -8.38 -10.27
N LEU A 14 -1.83 -7.89 -9.17
CA LEU A 14 -1.74 -6.45 -8.89
C LEU A 14 -1.00 -5.70 -10.00
N GLU A 15 0.07 -6.29 -10.55
CA GLU A 15 0.85 -5.67 -11.62
C GLU A 15 0.05 -5.56 -12.92
N GLU A 16 -0.72 -6.58 -13.28
CA GLU A 16 -1.61 -6.54 -14.44
C GLU A 16 -2.66 -5.44 -14.27
N PHE A 17 -3.31 -5.38 -13.10
CA PHE A 17 -4.27 -4.32 -12.78
C PHE A 17 -3.69 -2.91 -12.97
N TYR A 18 -2.54 -2.61 -12.39
CA TYR A 18 -1.98 -1.25 -12.50
C TYR A 18 -1.41 -0.93 -13.89
N LYS A 19 -1.01 -1.94 -14.68
CA LYS A 19 -0.64 -1.72 -16.10
C LYS A 19 -1.83 -1.22 -16.93
N GLU A 20 -3.04 -1.66 -16.62
CA GLU A 20 -4.27 -1.19 -17.29
C GLU A 20 -4.60 0.27 -16.97
N LEU A 21 -4.09 0.80 -15.86
CA LEU A 21 -4.28 2.19 -15.42
C LEU A 21 -3.22 3.17 -15.94
N ILE A 22 -2.28 2.70 -16.78
CA ILE A 22 -1.33 3.59 -17.46
C ILE A 22 -2.05 4.25 -18.64
N PRO A 23 -2.10 5.59 -18.71
CA PRO A 23 -2.82 6.29 -19.78
C PRO A 23 -2.19 6.01 -21.13
N LYS A 24 -3.05 5.82 -22.14
CA LYS A 24 -2.64 5.82 -23.54
C LYS A 24 -2.30 7.26 -23.96
N SER A 25 -1.44 7.41 -24.96
CA SER A 25 -0.84 8.70 -25.37
C SER A 25 -1.84 9.82 -25.71
N ASP A 26 -3.11 9.48 -25.89
CA ASP A 26 -4.23 10.33 -26.26
C ASP A 26 -5.25 10.59 -25.13
N ALA A 27 -5.09 9.97 -23.96
CA ALA A 27 -6.03 10.11 -22.85
C ALA A 27 -5.65 11.26 -21.90
N GLN A 28 -6.59 12.17 -21.61
CA GLN A 28 -6.45 13.22 -20.57
C GLN A 28 -6.68 12.68 -19.13
N ILE A 29 -6.46 11.39 -18.90
CA ILE A 29 -6.68 10.75 -17.60
C ILE A 29 -5.36 10.74 -16.82
N GLY A 30 -5.42 11.02 -15.51
CA GLY A 30 -4.25 10.99 -14.63
C GLY A 30 -3.60 9.60 -14.58
N ASP A 31 -2.27 9.57 -14.54
CA ASP A 31 -1.49 8.33 -14.49
C ASP A 31 -1.42 7.78 -13.06
N ALA A 32 -2.32 6.86 -12.74
CA ALA A 32 -2.30 6.10 -11.49
C ALA A 32 -1.51 4.78 -11.60
N GLY A 33 -1.29 4.27 -12.82
CA GLY A 33 -0.64 2.99 -13.04
C GLY A 33 0.86 3.02 -12.82
N THR A 34 1.56 4.00 -13.40
CA THR A 34 3.03 4.05 -13.41
C THR A 34 3.61 4.14 -12.00
N LEU A 35 3.05 5.01 -11.15
CA LEU A 35 3.54 5.16 -9.79
C LEU A 35 3.16 4.01 -8.88
N MET A 36 1.97 3.43 -9.03
CA MET A 36 1.59 2.24 -8.26
C MET A 36 2.47 1.03 -8.59
N LEU A 37 2.89 0.86 -9.85
CA LEU A 37 3.89 -0.17 -10.19
C LEU A 37 5.25 0.08 -9.52
N LYS A 38 5.69 1.34 -9.42
CA LYS A 38 6.91 1.68 -8.64
C LYS A 38 6.73 1.33 -7.16
N VAL A 39 5.56 1.63 -6.59
CA VAL A 39 5.22 1.30 -5.19
C VAL A 39 5.24 -0.21 -4.96
N LEU A 40 4.58 -1.00 -5.81
CA LEU A 40 4.61 -2.47 -5.70
C LEU A 40 6.03 -3.01 -5.69
N LYS A 41 6.86 -2.55 -6.63
CA LYS A 41 8.27 -2.95 -6.72
C LYS A 41 9.06 -2.58 -5.46
N SER A 42 8.84 -1.39 -4.93
CA SER A 42 9.49 -0.91 -3.71
C SER A 42 9.11 -1.75 -2.49
N ILE A 43 7.81 -1.96 -2.25
CA ILE A 43 7.32 -2.79 -1.14
C ILE A 43 7.87 -4.22 -1.25
N ASN A 44 7.85 -4.81 -2.44
CA ASN A 44 8.37 -6.16 -2.69
C ASN A 44 9.88 -6.30 -2.41
N LYS A 45 10.63 -5.19 -2.54
CA LYS A 45 12.06 -5.09 -2.25
C LYS A 45 12.33 -4.92 -0.76
N MET A 46 11.50 -4.12 -0.06
CA MET A 46 11.58 -3.89 1.38
C MET A 46 11.24 -5.16 2.16
N PHE A 47 10.10 -5.78 1.84
CA PHE A 47 9.58 -6.97 2.54
C PHE A 47 9.88 -8.23 1.76
N LYS A 48 11.00 -8.88 2.11
CA LYS A 48 11.48 -10.09 1.43
C LYS A 48 10.88 -11.36 2.02
N LYS A 49 10.52 -11.35 3.30
CA LYS A 49 10.04 -12.52 4.05
C LYS A 49 8.59 -12.38 4.48
N THR A 50 8.15 -11.15 4.76
CA THR A 50 6.79 -10.86 5.17
C THR A 50 5.84 -11.06 4.00
N VAL A 51 4.84 -11.89 4.22
CA VAL A 51 3.74 -12.05 3.28
C VAL A 51 2.77 -10.88 3.47
N LEU A 52 2.44 -10.22 2.37
CA LEU A 52 1.48 -9.13 2.31
C LEU A 52 0.38 -9.51 1.34
N TYR A 53 -0.85 -9.19 1.69
CA TYR A 53 -2.01 -9.42 0.84
C TYR A 53 -2.57 -8.10 0.36
N GLY A 54 -2.93 -8.02 -0.93
CA GLY A 54 -3.34 -6.80 -1.59
C GLY A 54 -4.67 -6.94 -2.31
N LEU A 55 -5.59 -6.02 -2.04
CA LEU A 55 -6.86 -5.85 -2.74
C LEU A 55 -6.88 -4.46 -3.39
N THR A 56 -7.47 -4.33 -4.57
CA THR A 56 -7.66 -3.02 -5.21
C THR A 56 -9.10 -2.56 -5.10
N SER A 57 -9.30 -1.32 -4.64
CA SER A 57 -10.60 -0.63 -4.72
C SER A 57 -10.40 0.65 -5.51
N HIS A 58 -11.00 0.71 -6.69
CA HIS A 58 -10.68 1.76 -7.68
C HIS A 58 -9.16 1.76 -7.94
N ALA A 59 -8.47 2.90 -7.89
CA ALA A 59 -7.02 2.98 -8.07
C ALA A 59 -6.20 2.73 -6.79
N SER A 60 -6.86 2.49 -5.64
CA SER A 60 -6.19 2.31 -4.35
C SER A 60 -5.76 0.86 -4.13
N LEU A 61 -4.62 0.69 -3.45
CA LEU A 61 -4.15 -0.59 -2.92
C LEU A 61 -4.46 -0.67 -1.43
N LEU A 62 -5.26 -1.65 -1.03
CA LEU A 62 -5.52 -2.00 0.36
C LEU A 62 -4.59 -3.15 0.74
N ILE A 63 -3.90 -3.03 1.87
CA ILE A 63 -2.95 -4.04 2.38
C ILE A 63 -3.48 -4.72 3.64
N PHE A 64 -3.41 -6.04 3.65
CA PHE A 64 -3.87 -6.93 4.71
C PHE A 64 -2.70 -7.80 5.21
N ASN A 65 -2.79 -8.23 6.46
CA ASN A 65 -1.85 -9.17 7.06
C ASN A 65 -2.23 -10.65 6.82
N ASN A 66 -3.44 -10.93 6.29
CA ASN A 66 -3.94 -12.27 6.00
C ASN A 66 -4.93 -12.27 4.81
N ASP A 67 -5.37 -13.46 4.39
CA ASP A 67 -6.23 -13.69 3.22
C ASP A 67 -7.61 -14.27 3.61
N PHE A 68 -8.14 -13.92 4.79
CA PHE A 68 -9.47 -14.37 5.25
C PHE A 68 -10.58 -13.38 4.88
N GLU A 69 -11.77 -13.87 4.57
CA GLU A 69 -12.92 -13.07 4.07
C GLU A 69 -13.25 -11.88 4.97
N ASP A 70 -13.27 -12.09 6.28
CA ASP A 70 -13.64 -11.08 7.28
C ASP A 70 -12.44 -10.29 7.86
N SER A 71 -11.29 -10.30 7.17
CA SER A 71 -10.13 -9.56 7.66
C SER A 71 -10.19 -8.09 7.26
N ASP A 72 -9.92 -7.20 8.20
CA ASP A 72 -9.75 -5.78 7.91
C ASP A 72 -8.41 -5.49 7.21
N TYR A 73 -8.43 -4.45 6.37
CA TYR A 73 -7.19 -3.86 5.86
C TYR A 73 -6.56 -2.99 6.96
N TYR A 74 -5.24 -2.88 6.92
CA TYR A 74 -4.49 -2.03 7.86
C TYR A 74 -4.00 -0.75 7.20
N ILE A 75 -3.79 -0.78 5.88
CA ILE A 75 -3.17 0.31 5.13
C ILE A 75 -3.87 0.49 3.79
N VAL A 76 -4.08 1.74 3.39
CA VAL A 76 -4.51 2.14 2.04
C VAL A 76 -3.40 2.95 1.40
N ILE A 77 -3.09 2.65 0.15
CA ILE A 77 -2.06 3.34 -0.63
C ILE A 77 -2.67 3.85 -1.93
N ASN A 78 -2.34 5.08 -2.27
CA ASN A 78 -2.59 5.66 -3.59
C ASN A 78 -1.31 6.29 -4.11
N ALA A 79 -1.07 6.17 -5.41
CA ALA A 79 0.00 6.90 -6.06
C ALA A 79 -0.42 7.31 -7.45
N PHE A 80 -0.21 8.57 -7.79
CA PHE A 80 -0.59 9.11 -9.09
C PHE A 80 0.28 10.31 -9.45
N LYS A 81 0.38 10.58 -10.75
CA LYS A 81 1.08 11.76 -11.23
C LYS A 81 0.14 12.97 -11.21
N SER A 82 0.55 14.01 -10.48
CA SER A 82 -0.17 15.28 -10.37
C SER A 82 0.61 16.38 -11.11
N GLY A 83 0.26 16.61 -12.38
CA GLY A 83 1.01 17.50 -13.26
C GLY A 83 2.45 17.03 -13.46
N TYR A 84 3.41 17.80 -12.94
CA TYR A 84 4.84 17.51 -13.05
C TYR A 84 5.42 16.72 -11.86
N TYR A 85 4.61 16.45 -10.83
CA TYR A 85 5.08 15.83 -9.60
C TYR A 85 4.48 14.44 -9.41
N ASP A 86 5.30 13.53 -8.89
CA ASP A 86 4.85 12.24 -8.39
C ASP A 86 4.19 12.49 -7.02
N GLU A 87 3.03 11.91 -6.75
CA GLU A 87 2.36 12.00 -5.46
C GLU A 87 2.08 10.59 -4.93
N TYR A 88 2.58 10.32 -3.72
CA TYR A 88 2.34 9.08 -2.99
C TYR A 88 1.56 9.40 -1.72
N ARG A 89 0.44 8.71 -1.52
CA ARG A 89 -0.42 8.85 -0.35
C ARG A 89 -0.54 7.52 0.35
N ILE A 90 -0.56 7.57 1.68
CA ILE A 90 -0.76 6.42 2.53
C ILE A 90 -1.66 6.78 3.69
N GLU A 91 -2.50 5.83 4.04
CA GLU A 91 -3.38 5.87 5.19
C GLU A 91 -3.19 4.58 5.98
N TYR A 92 -3.22 4.65 7.31
CA TYR A 92 -3.26 3.46 8.14
C TYR A 92 -4.25 3.60 9.29
N VAL A 93 -4.83 2.46 9.67
CA VAL A 93 -5.82 2.38 10.76
C VAL A 93 -5.12 2.54 12.11
N ILE A 94 -5.65 3.42 12.96
CA ILE A 94 -5.15 3.55 14.34
C ILE A 94 -5.68 2.35 15.15
N PRO A 95 -4.83 1.62 15.89
CA PRO A 95 -5.25 0.50 16.71
C PRO A 95 -6.39 0.86 17.66
N GLU A 96 -7.27 -0.10 17.95
CA GLU A 96 -8.48 0.12 18.74
C GLU A 96 -8.23 0.76 20.12
N ASN A 97 -7.13 0.39 20.78
CA ASN A 97 -6.78 0.92 22.10
C ASN A 97 -6.21 2.36 22.06
N ASP A 98 -5.87 2.86 20.88
CA ASP A 98 -5.18 4.14 20.68
C ASP A 98 -6.06 5.16 19.93
N ARG A 99 -7.13 4.70 19.27
CA ARG A 99 -7.95 5.53 18.38
C ARG A 99 -8.91 6.45 19.16
N PRO A 100 -9.08 7.72 18.75
CA PRO A 100 -9.99 8.66 19.41
C PRO A 100 -11.47 8.34 19.16
N TRP A 101 -11.80 7.67 18.06
CA TRP A 101 -13.12 7.13 17.74
C TRP A 101 -12.98 5.95 16.77
N GLU A 102 -14.06 5.19 16.60
CA GLU A 102 -14.09 4.03 15.70
C GLU A 102 -13.75 4.42 14.26
N GLY A 103 -12.86 3.64 13.65
CA GLY A 103 -12.41 3.87 12.26
C GLY A 103 -11.45 5.05 12.07
N ALA A 104 -10.92 5.66 13.14
CA ALA A 104 -9.93 6.74 12.98
C ALA A 104 -8.62 6.23 12.32
N THR A 105 -8.10 7.02 11.39
CA THR A 105 -6.90 6.71 10.61
C THR A 105 -5.88 7.84 10.66
N ILE A 106 -4.62 7.53 10.36
CA ILE A 106 -3.57 8.51 10.09
C ILE A 106 -3.35 8.55 8.59
N ASN A 107 -3.29 9.77 8.04
CA ASN A 107 -3.07 10.03 6.63
C ASN A 107 -1.74 10.77 6.45
N GLY A 108 -1.00 10.43 5.39
CA GLY A 108 0.21 11.13 5.00
C GLY A 108 0.44 11.09 3.50
N SER A 109 1.30 11.99 3.03
CA SER A 109 1.72 12.04 1.63
C SER A 109 3.18 12.45 1.48
N SER A 110 3.82 12.02 0.41
CA SER A 110 5.13 12.51 -0.01
C SER A 110 5.22 12.55 -1.54
N THR A 111 6.11 13.38 -2.07
CA THR A 111 6.48 13.41 -3.49
C THR A 111 7.74 12.59 -3.80
N ALA A 112 8.38 12.03 -2.77
CA ALA A 112 9.61 11.24 -2.89
C ALA A 112 9.36 9.79 -2.50
N LEU A 113 9.75 8.85 -3.37
CA LEU A 113 9.57 7.43 -3.12
C LEU A 113 10.30 6.96 -1.84
N GLU A 114 11.49 7.48 -1.56
CA GLU A 114 12.29 7.13 -0.37
C GLU A 114 11.64 7.56 0.95
N GLU A 115 10.95 8.70 0.95
CA GLU A 115 10.16 9.12 2.12
C GLU A 115 8.90 8.28 2.25
N PHE A 116 8.21 8.01 1.14
CA PHE A 116 7.06 7.11 1.12
C PHE A 116 7.40 5.71 1.63
N GLU A 117 8.58 5.16 1.29
CA GLU A 117 9.08 3.90 1.82
C GLU A 117 9.14 3.90 3.36
N LYS A 118 9.64 4.97 3.97
CA LYS A 118 9.64 5.13 5.44
C LYS A 118 8.22 5.19 5.98
N MET A 119 7.31 5.88 5.29
CA MET A 119 5.91 5.96 5.70
C MET A 119 5.21 4.60 5.64
N VAL A 120 5.53 3.73 4.67
CA VAL A 120 5.02 2.35 4.62
C VAL A 120 5.46 1.57 5.86
N ILE A 121 6.75 1.65 6.22
CA ILE A 121 7.29 0.95 7.40
C ILE A 121 6.61 1.46 8.68
N ILE A 122 6.51 2.79 8.85
CA ILE A 122 5.81 3.41 10.00
C ILE A 122 4.35 2.98 10.07
N SER A 123 3.65 2.98 8.93
CA SER A 123 2.24 2.60 8.84
C SER A 123 2.02 1.13 9.21
N MET A 124 2.86 0.23 8.70
CA MET A 124 2.80 -1.20 9.04
C MET A 124 3.09 -1.44 10.52
N TYR A 125 4.06 -0.73 11.09
CA TYR A 125 4.41 -0.86 12.50
C TYR A 125 3.29 -0.34 13.41
N ASN A 126 2.85 0.89 13.20
CA ASN A 126 1.90 1.58 14.07
C ASN A 126 0.46 1.05 13.95
N SER A 127 0.06 0.50 12.80
CA SER A 127 -1.25 -0.14 12.64
C SER A 127 -1.38 -1.45 13.43
N ARG A 128 -0.26 -2.02 13.91
CA ARG A 128 -0.18 -3.29 14.65
C ARG A 128 -0.70 -4.51 13.90
N GLY A 129 -0.93 -4.41 12.58
CA GLY A 129 -1.38 -5.54 11.75
C GLY A 129 -0.35 -6.67 11.63
N TRP A 130 0.94 -6.36 11.75
CA TRP A 130 2.03 -7.34 11.70
C TRP A 130 2.78 -7.43 13.02
N LYS A 131 2.04 -7.48 14.14
CA LYS A 131 2.63 -7.63 15.47
C LYS A 131 3.61 -8.81 15.51
N ASP A 132 4.75 -8.61 16.18
CA ASP A 132 5.81 -9.60 16.35
C ASP A 132 6.54 -10.00 15.04
N ASN A 133 6.34 -9.25 13.94
CA ASN A 133 7.05 -9.48 12.69
C ASN A 133 8.50 -8.97 12.75
N SER A 134 9.44 -9.91 12.88
CA SER A 134 10.88 -9.59 12.99
C SER A 134 11.51 -8.86 11.79
N GLU A 135 10.95 -8.94 10.58
CA GLU A 135 11.45 -8.18 9.42
C GLU A 135 11.02 -6.71 9.54
N LEU A 136 9.75 -6.47 9.87
CA LEU A 136 9.21 -5.14 10.11
C LEU A 136 9.89 -4.42 11.28
N GLU A 137 10.08 -5.12 12.41
CA GLU A 137 10.82 -4.59 13.58
C GLU A 137 12.22 -4.11 13.19
N LYS A 138 12.94 -4.89 12.38
CA LYS A 138 14.28 -4.52 11.91
C LYS A 138 14.26 -3.32 10.96
N LEU A 139 13.26 -3.22 10.10
CA LEU A 139 13.11 -2.09 9.18
C LEU A 139 12.71 -0.81 9.91
N TYR A 140 11.97 -0.90 11.00
CA TYR A 140 11.52 0.26 11.78
C TYR A 140 12.62 0.81 12.69
N HIS A 141 13.46 -0.07 13.26
CA HIS A 141 14.53 0.31 14.19
C HIS A 141 15.93 0.46 13.56
N GLY A 142 16.11 0.04 12.31
CA GLY A 142 17.37 0.11 11.57
C GLY A 142 17.52 1.41 10.80
#